data_AF-A0A842PA95-F1
#
_entry.id   AF-A0A842PA95-F1
#
_cell.length_a   1.000
_cell.length_b   1.000
_cell.length_c   1.000
_cell.angle_alpha   90.00
_cell.angle_beta   90.00
_cell.angle_gamma   90.00
#
_symmetry.space_group_name_H-M   'P 1'
#
loop_
_entity.id
_entity.type
_entity.pdbx_description
1 polymer ?
#
loop_
_entity_poly.entity_id
_entity_poly.type
_entity_poly.pdbx_seq_one_letter_code
_entity_poly.pdbx_strand_id
1 'polypeptide(L)'
;MRVAIIGANISGLALAHILYEKYVDDFSIYIVEERAEVGFPCLGSGLLVNHEKWFEILNTWLGSSTYIPKLNQKFGLAFRRDWLEKDLALSLVSKGITIDVRTTVVSQNKTSLSLMGVGGISSVWEGDIVIDCRNESKSNLIGIISQNSQKKGWQRNDNTWEGWYEKLPTEYNILQILNSQSSSFDENNIDFSLESAKSNSLKISHIYLNR
;
A
#
# COMPACT_ATOMS: atom_id res chain seq x y z
N MET A 1 -5.50 -7.66 -21.12
CA MET A 1 -5.24 -8.58 -20.01
C MET A 1 -6.02 -8.13 -18.77
N ARG A 2 -6.76 -9.04 -18.13
CA ARG A 2 -7.55 -8.79 -16.93
C ARG A 2 -6.78 -9.25 -15.70
N VAL A 3 -6.44 -8.33 -14.81
CA VAL A 3 -5.60 -8.58 -13.64
C VAL A 3 -6.39 -8.30 -12.37
N ALA A 4 -6.42 -9.26 -11.45
CA ALA A 4 -6.91 -9.05 -10.10
C ALA A 4 -5.74 -8.92 -9.12
N ILE A 5 -5.85 -7.95 -8.22
CA ILE A 5 -4.89 -7.71 -7.14
C ILE A 5 -5.64 -7.85 -5.80
N ILE A 6 -5.13 -8.69 -4.92
CA ILE A 6 -5.71 -8.91 -3.58
C ILE A 6 -4.94 -8.06 -2.57
N GLY A 7 -5.66 -7.20 -1.86
CA GLY A 7 -5.14 -6.27 -0.86
C GLY A 7 -4.88 -4.88 -1.44
N ALA A 8 -5.61 -3.88 -0.96
CA ALA A 8 -5.42 -2.47 -1.27
C ALA A 8 -4.48 -1.79 -0.25
N ASN A 9 -3.37 -2.46 0.10
CA ASN A 9 -2.25 -1.82 0.79
C ASN A 9 -1.34 -1.11 -0.22
N ILE A 10 -0.29 -0.41 0.23
CA ILE A 10 0.64 0.30 -0.66
C ILE A 10 1.21 -0.61 -1.76
N SER A 11 1.54 -1.89 -1.48
CA SER A 11 2.06 -2.81 -2.50
C SER A 11 1.05 -3.08 -3.60
N GLY A 12 -0.20 -3.43 -3.25
CA GLY A 12 -1.23 -3.72 -4.25
C GLY A 12 -1.64 -2.48 -5.04
N LEU A 13 -1.79 -1.35 -4.36
CA LEU A 13 -2.07 -0.06 -4.96
C LEU A 13 -0.94 0.38 -5.92
N ALA A 14 0.33 0.21 -5.52
CA ALA A 14 1.48 0.59 -6.35
C ALA A 14 1.63 -0.32 -7.56
N LEU A 15 1.35 -1.62 -7.39
CA LEU A 15 1.34 -2.56 -8.51
C LEU A 15 0.30 -2.13 -9.55
N ALA A 16 -0.90 -1.77 -9.11
CA ALA A 16 -1.95 -1.28 -9.99
C ALA A 16 -1.52 -0.02 -10.76
N HIS A 17 -0.94 0.97 -10.07
CA HIS A 17 -0.44 2.20 -10.70
C HIS A 17 0.64 1.91 -11.74
N ILE A 18 1.66 1.10 -11.39
CA ILE A 18 2.77 0.78 -12.30
C ILE A 18 2.27 0.05 -13.56
N LEU A 19 1.33 -0.89 -13.41
CA LEU A 19 0.74 -1.59 -14.55
C LEU A 19 -0.09 -0.65 -15.43
N TYR A 20 -0.90 0.21 -14.81
CA TYR A 20 -1.72 1.18 -15.53
C TYR A 20 -0.86 2.15 -16.35
N GLU A 21 0.16 2.77 -15.76
CA GLU A 21 1.03 3.72 -16.46
C GLU A 21 1.78 3.07 -17.63
N LYS A 22 2.14 1.79 -17.51
CA LYS A 22 2.89 1.07 -18.54
C LYS A 22 2.01 0.49 -19.65
N TYR A 23 0.76 0.16 -19.35
CA TYR A 23 -0.10 -0.68 -20.20
C TYR A 23 -1.56 -0.19 -20.21
N VAL A 24 -1.76 1.12 -20.25
CA VAL A 24 -3.04 1.81 -19.97
C VAL A 24 -4.25 1.24 -20.74
N ASP A 25 -4.05 0.88 -22.02
CA ASP A 25 -5.11 0.35 -22.90
C ASP A 25 -5.15 -1.18 -22.95
N ASP A 26 -4.08 -1.82 -22.48
CA ASP A 26 -3.92 -3.27 -22.57
C ASP A 26 -4.43 -3.97 -21.30
N PHE A 27 -4.51 -3.28 -20.16
CA PHE A 27 -4.77 -3.88 -18.86
C PHE A 27 -6.09 -3.40 -18.24
N SER A 28 -6.94 -4.34 -17.84
CA SER A 28 -8.10 -4.09 -16.97
C SER A 28 -7.76 -4.58 -15.57
N ILE A 29 -7.65 -3.65 -14.62
CA ILE A 29 -7.20 -3.92 -13.26
C ILE A 29 -8.39 -3.88 -12.30
N TYR A 30 -8.48 -4.90 -11.46
CA TYR A 30 -9.47 -5.06 -10.41
C TYR A 30 -8.77 -5.28 -9.08
N ILE A 31 -9.13 -4.55 -8.03
CA ILE A 31 -8.54 -4.69 -6.69
C ILE A 31 -9.63 -5.14 -5.72
N VAL A 32 -9.30 -6.12 -4.89
CA VAL A 32 -10.15 -6.61 -3.80
C VAL A 32 -9.52 -6.25 -2.46
N GLU A 33 -10.31 -5.69 -1.55
CA GLU A 33 -9.91 -5.33 -0.20
C GLU A 33 -10.92 -5.86 0.82
N GLU A 34 -10.41 -6.62 1.79
CA GLU A 34 -11.25 -7.18 2.86
C GLU A 34 -11.69 -6.10 3.85
N ARG A 35 -10.82 -5.13 4.13
CA ARG A 35 -11.12 -4.03 5.04
C ARG A 35 -12.31 -3.22 4.56
N ALA A 36 -12.99 -2.60 5.52
CA ALA A 36 -14.13 -1.73 5.23
C ALA A 36 -13.77 -0.44 4.49
N GLU A 37 -12.50 -0.02 4.60
CA GLU A 37 -11.96 1.18 3.99
C GLU A 37 -10.47 0.98 3.69
N VAL A 38 -10.02 1.50 2.55
CA VAL A 38 -8.59 1.53 2.21
C VAL A 38 -7.86 2.45 3.18
N GLY A 39 -6.76 1.96 3.76
CA GLY A 39 -6.01 2.70 4.79
C GLY A 39 -6.49 2.49 6.23
N PHE A 40 -7.65 1.82 6.46
CA PHE A 40 -8.19 1.63 7.81
C PHE A 40 -8.62 0.17 8.11
N PRO A 41 -8.14 -0.45 9.21
CA PRO A 41 -7.15 0.08 10.15
C PRO A 41 -5.77 0.27 9.48
N CYS A 42 -5.00 1.21 10.02
CA CYS A 42 -3.64 1.47 9.56
C CYS A 42 -2.71 0.36 10.04
N LEU A 43 -2.17 -0.41 9.10
CA LEU A 43 -1.29 -1.54 9.37
C LEU A 43 0.06 -1.29 8.71
N GLY A 44 1.08 -1.03 9.53
CA GLY A 44 2.45 -0.78 9.11
C GLY A 44 2.83 0.69 8.95
N SER A 45 4.06 0.92 8.52
CA SER A 45 4.72 2.22 8.57
C SER A 45 4.34 3.18 7.46
N GLY A 46 4.21 4.46 7.80
CA GLY A 46 4.18 5.58 6.87
C GLY A 46 5.57 6.12 6.51
N LEU A 47 6.66 5.48 6.97
CA LEU A 47 8.02 5.93 6.70
C LEU A 47 8.42 5.62 5.24
N LEU A 48 8.99 6.62 4.56
CA LEU A 48 9.62 6.54 3.24
C LEU A 48 11.08 6.98 3.38
N VAL A 49 11.99 6.02 3.29
CA VAL A 49 13.42 6.20 3.51
C VAL A 49 14.09 6.78 2.28
N ASN A 50 13.88 6.19 1.10
CA ASN A 50 14.54 6.60 -0.16
C ASN A 50 13.58 7.39 -1.05
N HIS A 51 13.06 8.51 -0.58
CA HIS A 51 12.06 9.30 -1.32
C HIS A 51 12.51 9.71 -2.73
N GLU A 52 13.80 10.03 -2.94
CA GLU A 52 14.36 10.39 -4.26
C GLU A 52 14.15 9.27 -5.29
N LYS A 53 14.37 8.02 -4.89
CA LYS A 53 14.21 6.83 -5.75
C LYS A 53 12.76 6.63 -6.21
N TRP A 54 11.80 7.05 -5.39
CA TRP A 54 10.38 6.86 -5.63
C TRP A 54 9.69 8.11 -6.16
N PHE A 55 10.43 9.20 -6.33
CA PHE A 55 9.90 10.49 -6.73
C PHE A 55 9.05 10.39 -8.01
N GLU A 56 9.57 9.77 -9.06
CA GLU A 56 8.86 9.67 -10.34
C GLU A 56 7.51 8.95 -10.22
N ILE A 57 7.47 7.81 -9.52
CA ILE A 57 6.25 7.04 -9.30
C ILE A 57 5.27 7.81 -8.42
N LEU A 58 5.74 8.40 -7.31
CA LEU A 58 4.87 9.11 -6.38
C LEU A 58 4.35 10.43 -6.96
N ASN A 59 5.14 11.13 -7.76
CA ASN A 59 4.76 12.41 -8.37
C ASN A 59 3.66 12.25 -9.42
N THR A 60 3.58 11.11 -10.12
CA THR A 60 2.48 10.83 -11.07
C THR A 60 1.26 10.19 -10.42
N TRP A 61 1.39 9.77 -9.15
CA TRP A 61 0.35 9.00 -8.48
C TRP A 61 -0.39 9.78 -7.41
N LEU A 62 0.32 10.55 -6.59
CA LEU A 62 -0.25 11.34 -5.50
C LEU A 62 -1.27 12.33 -6.07
N GLY A 63 -2.52 12.20 -5.60
CA GLY A 63 -3.61 13.07 -6.01
C GLY A 63 -3.60 14.41 -5.26
N SER A 64 -3.18 14.39 -3.99
CA SER A 64 -3.12 15.58 -3.16
C SER A 64 -1.80 16.35 -3.28
N SER A 65 -1.91 17.64 -3.58
CA SER A 65 -0.79 18.58 -3.60
C SER A 65 -0.11 18.77 -2.23
N THR A 66 -0.75 18.35 -1.13
CA THR A 66 -0.19 18.45 0.23
C THR A 66 1.05 17.57 0.43
N TYR A 67 1.27 16.57 -0.42
CA TYR A 67 2.39 15.63 -0.30
C TYR A 67 3.64 16.07 -1.08
N ILE A 68 3.48 16.85 -2.15
CA ILE A 68 4.57 17.24 -3.06
C ILE A 68 5.68 18.06 -2.35
N PRO A 69 5.39 19.07 -1.50
CA PRO A 69 6.43 19.84 -0.81
C PRO A 69 7.35 18.97 0.07
N LYS A 70 6.86 17.80 0.51
CA LYS A 70 7.58 16.86 1.37
C LYS A 70 8.51 15.93 0.60
N LEU A 71 8.20 15.61 -0.65
CA LEU A 71 9.07 14.79 -1.51
C LEU A 71 10.40 15.49 -1.87
N ASN A 72 10.47 16.82 -1.72
CA ASN A 72 11.67 17.61 -2.00
C ASN A 72 12.60 17.79 -0.78
N GLN A 73 12.31 17.15 0.36
CA GLN A 73 13.11 17.29 1.59
C GLN A 73 14.30 16.32 1.63
N LYS A 74 15.48 16.79 2.03
CA LYS A 74 16.74 15.98 2.04
C LYS A 74 16.81 14.88 3.12
N PHE A 75 15.81 14.73 3.96
CA PHE A 75 15.80 13.74 5.06
C PHE A 75 14.56 12.86 4.92
N GLY A 76 14.57 11.70 5.60
CA GLY A 76 13.49 10.72 5.48
C GLY A 76 12.12 11.30 5.77
N LEU A 77 11.11 10.77 5.09
CA LEU A 77 9.76 11.30 5.07
C LEU A 77 8.83 10.34 5.82
N ALA A 78 7.88 10.87 6.60
CA ALA A 78 6.76 10.10 7.10
C ALA A 78 5.44 10.65 6.54
N PHE A 79 4.55 9.73 6.18
CA PHE A 79 3.17 10.01 5.83
C PHE A 79 2.24 9.53 6.94
N ARG A 80 1.09 10.18 7.05
CA ARG A 80 -0.10 9.51 7.54
C ARG A 80 -0.48 8.39 6.58
N ARG A 81 -0.04 7.15 6.86
CA ARG A 81 -0.23 6.01 5.96
C ARG A 81 -1.69 5.77 5.60
N ASP A 82 -2.60 5.91 6.56
CA ASP A 82 -4.04 5.83 6.34
C ASP A 82 -4.53 6.83 5.28
N TRP A 83 -4.07 8.09 5.36
CA TRP A 83 -4.42 9.12 4.38
C TRP A 83 -3.72 8.90 3.04
N LEU A 84 -2.47 8.43 3.07
CA LEU A 84 -1.71 8.11 1.87
C LEU A 84 -2.41 6.99 1.09
N GLU A 85 -2.68 5.83 1.70
CA GLU A 85 -3.36 4.71 1.03
C GLU A 85 -4.70 5.17 0.40
N LYS A 86 -5.44 6.02 1.09
CA LYS A 86 -6.70 6.59 0.59
C LYS A 86 -6.51 7.52 -0.61
N ASP A 87 -5.53 8.44 -0.56
CA ASP A 87 -5.20 9.33 -1.68
C ASP A 87 -4.78 8.55 -2.93
N LEU A 88 -3.89 7.57 -2.74
CA LEU A 88 -3.38 6.70 -3.78
C LEU A 88 -4.50 5.86 -4.42
N ALA A 89 -5.43 5.34 -3.61
CA ALA A 89 -6.59 4.60 -4.10
C ALA A 89 -7.55 5.49 -4.90
N LEU A 90 -7.83 6.71 -4.43
CA LEU A 90 -8.68 7.67 -5.16
C LEU A 90 -8.09 8.02 -6.54
N SER A 91 -6.77 8.18 -6.61
CA SER A 91 -6.06 8.39 -7.87
C SER A 91 -6.29 7.24 -8.86
N LEU A 92 -6.23 5.98 -8.40
CA LEU A 92 -6.53 4.81 -9.25
C LEU A 92 -8.00 4.72 -9.67
N VAL A 93 -8.92 5.02 -8.75
CA VAL A 93 -10.36 5.04 -9.07
C VAL A 93 -10.66 6.10 -10.14
N SER A 94 -10.01 7.27 -10.08
CA SER A 94 -10.15 8.30 -11.11
C SER A 94 -9.66 7.87 -12.51
N LYS A 95 -8.79 6.85 -12.55
CA LYS A 95 -8.27 6.19 -13.76
C LYS A 95 -9.16 5.02 -14.22
N GLY A 96 -10.32 4.81 -13.61
CA GLY A 96 -11.28 3.75 -13.98
C GLY A 96 -10.97 2.38 -13.36
N ILE A 97 -9.99 2.30 -12.44
CA ILE A 97 -9.69 1.04 -11.73
C ILE A 97 -10.75 0.81 -10.65
N THR A 98 -11.30 -0.40 -10.62
CA THR A 98 -12.29 -0.79 -9.61
C THR A 98 -11.61 -1.33 -8.36
N ILE A 99 -12.04 -0.86 -7.18
CA ILE A 99 -11.59 -1.33 -5.87
C ILE A 99 -12.80 -1.75 -5.04
N ASP A 100 -12.99 -3.04 -4.86
CA ASP A 100 -14.08 -3.60 -4.04
C ASP A 100 -13.61 -3.78 -2.60
N VAL A 101 -14.08 -2.92 -1.70
CA VAL A 101 -13.88 -3.03 -0.25
C VAL A 101 -14.90 -3.98 0.39
N ARG A 102 -14.70 -4.38 1.65
CA ARG A 102 -15.58 -5.33 2.37
C ARG A 102 -15.81 -6.64 1.61
N THR A 103 -14.78 -7.07 0.87
CA THR A 103 -14.88 -8.25 0.00
C THR A 103 -13.77 -9.21 0.38
N THR A 104 -14.15 -10.37 0.91
CA THR A 104 -13.21 -11.41 1.33
C THR A 104 -12.95 -12.38 0.18
N VAL A 105 -11.69 -12.71 -0.07
CA VAL A 105 -11.32 -13.80 -0.97
C VAL A 105 -11.47 -15.13 -0.23
N VAL A 106 -12.44 -15.95 -0.65
CA VAL A 106 -12.72 -17.27 -0.07
C VAL A 106 -11.77 -18.32 -0.63
N SER A 107 -11.50 -18.26 -1.94
CA SER A 107 -10.49 -19.09 -2.59
C SER A 107 -9.94 -18.39 -3.84
N GLN A 108 -8.73 -18.76 -4.24
CA GLN A 108 -8.06 -18.18 -5.40
C GLN A 108 -7.28 -19.25 -6.16
N ASN A 109 -7.14 -19.05 -7.47
CA ASN A 109 -6.11 -19.70 -8.28
C ASN A 109 -5.40 -18.62 -9.12
N LYS A 110 -4.62 -19.03 -10.14
CA LYS A 110 -3.82 -18.10 -10.94
C LYS A 110 -4.65 -17.14 -11.81
N THR A 111 -5.90 -17.47 -12.10
CA THR A 111 -6.75 -16.76 -13.06
C THR A 111 -8.13 -16.42 -12.52
N SER A 112 -8.50 -16.88 -11.31
CA SER A 112 -9.82 -16.62 -10.74
C SER A 112 -9.86 -16.49 -9.23
N LEU A 113 -10.90 -15.79 -8.75
CA LEU A 113 -11.21 -15.53 -7.35
C LEU A 113 -12.65 -15.93 -7.05
N SER A 114 -12.85 -16.65 -5.94
CA SER A 114 -14.16 -16.76 -5.28
C SER A 114 -14.24 -15.71 -4.17
N LEU A 115 -15.25 -14.86 -4.23
CA LEU A 115 -15.39 -13.67 -3.40
C LEU A 115 -16.65 -13.77 -2.55
N MET A 116 -16.59 -13.19 -1.35
CA MET A 116 -17.72 -13.01 -0.44
C MET A 116 -17.81 -11.52 -0.07
N GLY A 117 -18.84 -10.85 -0.54
CA GLY A 117 -19.13 -9.46 -0.22
C GLY A 117 -20.01 -9.30 1.01
N VAL A 118 -20.43 -8.05 1.25
CA VAL A 118 -21.36 -7.68 2.33
C VAL A 118 -22.65 -8.51 2.25
N GLY A 119 -23.12 -9.01 3.39
CA GLY A 119 -24.36 -9.80 3.48
C GLY A 119 -24.21 -11.24 2.98
N GLY A 120 -22.98 -11.72 2.73
CA GLY A 120 -22.74 -13.09 2.26
C GLY A 120 -23.01 -13.28 0.77
N ILE A 121 -23.02 -12.18 -0.01
CA ILE A 121 -23.20 -12.24 -1.45
C ILE A 121 -21.92 -12.85 -2.06
N SER A 122 -22.04 -14.05 -2.60
CA SER A 122 -20.96 -14.72 -3.31
C SER A 122 -20.85 -14.22 -4.74
N SER A 123 -19.63 -13.95 -5.20
CA SER A 123 -19.33 -13.66 -6.60
C SER A 123 -18.05 -14.37 -7.05
N VAL A 124 -17.83 -14.41 -8.35
CA VAL A 124 -16.62 -14.98 -8.95
C VAL A 124 -16.02 -13.93 -9.88
N TRP A 125 -14.72 -13.72 -9.75
CA TRP A 125 -13.94 -12.96 -10.73
C TRP A 125 -13.08 -13.92 -11.55
N GLU A 126 -13.11 -13.76 -12.87
CA GLU A 126 -12.32 -14.54 -13.84
C GLU A 126 -11.50 -13.58 -14.70
N GLY A 127 -10.23 -13.91 -14.95
CA GLY A 127 -9.34 -13.10 -15.76
C GLY A 127 -8.08 -13.84 -16.17
N ASP A 128 -7.00 -13.10 -16.36
CA ASP A 128 -5.75 -13.65 -16.88
C ASP A 128 -4.71 -13.92 -15.78
N ILE A 129 -4.71 -13.09 -14.73
CA ILE A 129 -3.72 -13.13 -13.65
C ILE A 129 -4.38 -12.68 -12.34
N VAL A 130 -4.11 -13.42 -11.27
CA VAL A 130 -4.34 -13.04 -9.88
C VAL A 130 -3.00 -12.83 -9.19
N ILE A 131 -2.86 -11.71 -8.48
CA ILE A 131 -1.70 -11.43 -7.62
C ILE A 131 -2.18 -11.15 -6.20
N ASP A 132 -1.61 -11.87 -5.24
CA ASP A 132 -1.84 -11.63 -3.82
C ASP A 132 -0.79 -10.68 -3.27
N CYS A 133 -1.21 -9.50 -2.82
CA CYS A 133 -0.36 -8.48 -2.21
C CYS A 133 -0.61 -8.35 -0.70
N ARG A 134 -1.38 -9.26 -0.08
CA ARG A 134 -1.52 -9.30 1.37
C ARG A 134 -0.19 -9.69 1.99
N ASN A 135 0.31 -8.86 2.89
CA ASN A 135 1.47 -9.19 3.72
C ASN A 135 0.95 -9.69 5.06
N GLU A 136 1.10 -10.98 5.32
CA GLU A 136 0.82 -11.56 6.63
C GLU A 136 2.10 -12.09 7.24
N SER A 137 2.69 -11.33 8.16
CA SER A 137 3.75 -11.83 9.02
C SER A 137 3.47 -11.49 10.48
N LYS A 138 3.95 -12.35 11.38
CA LYS A 138 3.93 -12.06 12.81
C LYS A 138 4.98 -10.99 13.08
N SER A 139 4.53 -9.77 13.32
CA SER A 139 5.39 -8.65 13.68
C SER A 139 5.48 -8.47 15.19
N ASN A 140 6.67 -8.15 15.68
CA ASN A 140 6.89 -7.59 17.01
C ASN A 140 7.15 -6.08 16.97
N LEU A 141 7.01 -5.45 15.80
CA LEU A 141 7.26 -4.01 15.65
C LEU A 141 6.04 -3.21 16.08
N ILE A 142 6.35 -2.18 16.86
CA ILE A 142 5.38 -1.26 17.44
C ILE A 142 5.67 0.11 16.85
N GLY A 143 4.68 0.67 16.17
CA GLY A 143 4.71 2.03 15.67
C GLY A 143 4.17 2.99 16.72
N ILE A 144 4.74 4.18 16.78
CA ILE A 144 4.40 5.19 17.79
C ILE A 144 4.21 6.51 17.10
N ILE A 145 3.08 7.14 17.38
CA ILE A 145 2.81 8.53 17.03
C ILE A 145 2.99 9.39 18.27
N SER A 146 3.72 10.50 18.15
CA SER A 146 3.99 11.42 19.25
C SER A 146 4.06 12.88 18.79
N GLN A 147 4.12 13.81 19.74
CA GLN A 147 4.39 15.23 19.43
C GLN A 147 5.88 15.56 19.28
N ASN A 148 6.77 14.67 19.74
CA ASN A 148 8.20 14.92 19.87
C ASN A 148 8.99 14.12 18.83
N SER A 149 10.15 14.63 18.44
CA SER A 149 11.03 13.93 17.50
C SER A 149 11.39 12.53 17.99
N GLN A 150 11.41 11.60 17.03
CA GLN A 150 11.66 10.18 17.26
C GLN A 150 13.07 9.82 16.79
N LYS A 151 13.78 8.96 17.53
CA LYS A 151 15.13 8.52 17.12
C LYS A 151 15.08 7.62 15.88
N LYS A 152 14.01 6.82 15.74
CA LYS A 152 13.82 5.86 14.66
C LYS A 152 12.59 6.21 13.81
N GLY A 153 12.54 7.45 13.32
CA GLY A 153 11.51 7.86 12.37
C GLY A 153 11.50 9.35 12.07
N TRP A 154 10.41 9.82 11.49
CA TRP A 154 10.32 11.12 10.82
C TRP A 154 8.99 11.82 11.09
N GLN A 155 8.95 13.12 10.78
CA GLN A 155 7.75 13.92 10.96
C GLN A 155 6.73 13.67 9.84
N ARG A 156 5.49 13.42 10.24
CA ARG A 156 4.33 13.20 9.37
C ARG A 156 3.78 14.50 8.81
N ASN A 157 2.84 14.39 7.88
CA ASN A 157 2.17 15.53 7.25
C ASN A 157 1.13 16.23 8.15
N ASP A 158 0.78 15.64 9.29
CA ASP A 158 -0.05 16.26 10.33
C ASP A 158 0.77 16.90 11.47
N ASN A 159 2.08 17.11 11.24
CA ASN A 159 3.06 17.62 12.20
C ASN A 159 3.36 16.72 13.41
N THR A 160 2.74 15.54 13.51
CA THR A 160 3.14 14.52 14.49
C THR A 160 4.37 13.76 14.01
N TRP A 161 5.00 13.01 14.91
CA TRP A 161 6.16 12.17 14.58
C TRP A 161 5.81 10.71 14.66
N GLU A 162 6.22 9.95 13.64
CA GLU A 162 6.10 8.50 13.61
C GLU A 162 7.46 7.87 13.86
N GLY A 163 7.54 6.84 14.71
CA GLY A 163 8.73 6.03 14.91
C GLY A 163 8.38 4.57 15.14
N TRP A 164 9.31 3.67 14.83
CA TRP A 164 9.09 2.22 14.94
C TRP A 164 10.17 1.53 15.78
N TYR A 165 9.71 0.63 16.66
CA TYR A 165 10.53 0.02 17.70
C TYR A 165 10.14 -1.44 17.94
N GLU A 166 11.08 -2.25 18.41
CA GLU A 166 10.83 -3.65 18.82
C GLU A 166 10.22 -3.74 20.22
N LYS A 167 10.32 -2.68 21.01
CA LYS A 167 9.77 -2.56 22.36
C LYS A 167 9.18 -1.18 22.54
N LEU A 168 8.10 -1.09 23.30
CA LEU A 168 7.46 0.18 23.60
C LEU A 168 8.45 1.06 24.43
N PRO A 169 8.92 2.19 23.89
CA PRO A 169 9.73 3.16 24.60
C PRO A 169 8.88 3.90 25.64
N THR A 170 9.48 4.22 26.78
CA THR A 170 8.82 4.92 27.90
C THR A 170 9.04 6.44 27.87
N GLU A 171 9.86 6.93 26.94
CA GLU A 171 10.45 8.27 26.95
C GLU A 171 9.64 9.32 26.16
N TYR A 172 8.61 8.89 25.44
CA TYR A 172 7.86 9.72 24.50
C TYR A 172 6.46 10.01 25.01
N ASN A 173 5.94 11.19 24.69
CA ASN A 173 4.51 11.50 24.86
C ASN A 173 3.72 10.81 23.73
N ILE A 174 3.28 9.57 23.99
CA ILE A 174 2.61 8.70 23.01
C ILE A 174 1.17 9.17 22.81
N LEU A 175 0.86 9.58 21.58
CA LEU A 175 -0.50 9.92 21.14
C LEU A 175 -1.25 8.69 20.62
N GLN A 176 -0.54 7.77 19.95
CA GLN A 176 -1.12 6.58 19.35
C GLN A 176 -0.07 5.48 19.22
N ILE A 177 -0.52 4.23 19.32
CA ILE A 177 0.26 3.03 19.01
C ILE A 177 -0.28 2.42 17.71
N LEU A 178 0.62 2.05 16.81
CA LEU A 178 0.34 1.38 15.54
C LEU A 178 0.88 -0.04 15.56
N ASN A 179 0.18 -0.94 14.87
CA ASN A 179 0.61 -2.31 14.66
C ASN A 179 1.26 -2.47 13.27
N SER A 180 2.23 -3.37 13.16
CA SER A 180 2.80 -3.79 11.87
C SER A 180 2.36 -5.21 11.52
N GLN A 181 2.34 -5.50 10.23
CA GLN A 181 2.23 -6.85 9.66
C GLN A 181 3.56 -7.33 9.06
N SER A 182 4.68 -6.63 9.33
CA SER A 182 6.01 -6.91 8.77
C SER A 182 6.96 -7.44 9.83
N SER A 183 7.78 -8.43 9.49
CA SER A 183 8.71 -9.09 10.42
C SER A 183 9.90 -8.22 10.81
N SER A 184 10.27 -7.25 9.97
CA SER A 184 11.42 -6.38 10.16
C SER A 184 11.12 -4.92 9.80
N PHE A 185 11.97 -4.00 10.25
CA PHE A 185 11.80 -2.57 9.97
C PHE A 185 11.92 -2.28 8.47
N ASP A 186 12.84 -2.96 7.80
CA ASP A 186 13.08 -2.82 6.36
C ASP A 186 11.88 -3.26 5.54
N GLU A 187 11.10 -4.24 6.01
CA GLU A 187 9.87 -4.71 5.37
C GLU A 187 8.62 -3.90 5.76
N ASN A 188 8.73 -3.01 6.73
CA ASN A 188 7.59 -2.26 7.27
C ASN A 188 7.38 -0.91 6.57
N ASN A 189 8.41 -0.39 5.91
CA ASN A 189 8.39 0.93 5.27
C ASN A 189 7.74 0.91 3.88
N ILE A 190 7.51 2.12 3.35
CA ILE A 190 6.90 2.35 2.05
C ILE A 190 7.84 1.87 0.92
N ASP A 191 9.17 2.01 1.08
CA ASP A 191 10.13 1.56 0.06
C ASP A 191 9.96 0.09 -0.28
N PHE A 192 9.87 -0.77 0.74
CA PHE A 192 9.67 -2.21 0.55
C PHE A 192 8.37 -2.50 -0.21
N SER A 193 7.31 -1.76 0.14
CA SER A 193 6.01 -1.94 -0.52
C SER A 193 6.10 -1.62 -2.02
N LEU A 194 6.82 -0.55 -2.37
CA LEU A 194 7.05 -0.12 -3.74
C LEU A 194 8.02 -1.05 -4.51
N GLU A 195 9.03 -1.62 -3.84
CA GLU A 195 9.89 -2.65 -4.44
C GLU A 195 9.13 -3.93 -4.75
N SER A 196 8.31 -4.39 -3.82
CA SER A 196 7.47 -5.58 -4.02
C SER A 196 6.54 -5.40 -5.24
N ALA A 197 5.95 -4.21 -5.37
CA ALA A 197 5.14 -3.83 -6.52
C ALA A 197 5.94 -3.86 -7.83
N LYS A 198 7.14 -3.27 -7.88
CA LYS A 198 8.03 -3.33 -9.06
C LYS A 198 8.42 -4.76 -9.44
N SER A 199 8.77 -5.58 -8.45
CA SER A 199 9.11 -6.99 -8.70
C SER A 199 7.93 -7.75 -9.33
N ASN A 200 6.72 -7.54 -8.81
CA ASN A 200 5.52 -8.19 -9.34
C ASN A 200 5.15 -7.66 -10.74
N SER A 201 5.29 -6.36 -11.00
CA SER A 201 5.00 -5.80 -12.33
C SER A 201 5.94 -6.34 -13.41
N LEU A 202 7.21 -6.60 -13.08
CA LEU A 202 8.17 -7.24 -13.99
C LEU A 202 7.76 -8.69 -14.32
N LYS A 203 7.34 -9.47 -13.32
CA LYS A 203 6.85 -10.85 -13.53
C LYS A 203 5.64 -10.85 -14.47
N ILE A 204 4.70 -9.94 -14.25
CA ILE A 204 3.49 -9.80 -15.08
C ILE A 204 3.85 -9.35 -16.50
N SER A 205 4.76 -8.39 -16.63
CA SER A 205 5.25 -7.93 -17.95
C SER A 205 5.86 -9.08 -18.75
N HIS A 206 6.63 -9.96 -18.09
CA HIS A 206 7.22 -11.13 -18.75
C HIS A 206 6.16 -12.13 -19.22
N ILE A 207 5.11 -12.36 -18.42
CA ILE A 207 3.98 -13.22 -18.82
C ILE A 207 3.24 -12.60 -20.01
N TYR A 208 3.02 -11.28 -19.99
CA TYR A 208 2.32 -10.56 -21.05
C TYR A 208 3.08 -10.59 -22.38
N LEU A 209 4.39 -10.33 -22.36
CA LEU A 209 5.22 -10.26 -23.57
C LEU A 209 5.52 -11.63 -24.22
N ASN A 210 5.31 -12.73 -23.49
CA ASN A 210 5.54 -14.09 -23.99
C ASN A 210 4.23 -14.82 -24.40
N ARG A 211 3.10 -14.11 -24.44
CA ARG A 211 1.84 -14.59 -25.02
C ARG A 211 1.73 -14.14 -26.46
#